data_AF-A0A7X8X9U4-F1
#
_entry.id   AF-A0A7X8X9U4-F1
#
_cell.length_a   1.000
_cell.length_b   1.000
_cell.length_c   1.000
_cell.angle_alpha   90.00
_cell.angle_beta   90.00
_cell.angle_gamma   90.00
#
_symmetry.space_group_name_H-M   'P 1'
#
loop_
_entity.id
_entity.type
_entity.pdbx_description
1 polymer ?
#
loop_
_entity_poly.entity_id
_entity_poly.type
_entity_poly.pdbx_seq_one_letter_code
_entity_poly.pdbx_strand_id
1 'polypeptide(L)'
;IVNGVIGHLFDFGIGKPSKKITFPTFKSYYIMKQLQLFYAGIKIEEILYYHNGQLLNAAEAIAAGATESNQVYLKYANGLEAWVNGNSGKEWLINCAGEAKRLPVYGYCAMLKDQVMTYSAMQDERRVDYSFGPEYLFFNGNGVKTTFPGANAINAYAVNWEDDCVNVIPLPFVSEETIEVDLAFLPFAPGETIELIDGQGKVVGSEALKTQTGKIMLPIRKNIMRYRAKKQ
;
A
#
# COMPACT_ATOMS: atom_id res chain seq x y z
N ILE A 1 24.56 13.22 -7.26
CA ILE A 1 23.76 12.77 -6.10
C ILE A 1 22.44 12.28 -6.65
N VAL A 2 22.45 11.08 -7.24
CA VAL A 2 21.33 10.42 -7.91
C VAL A 2 21.59 8.92 -7.71
N ASN A 3 20.53 8.13 -7.47
CA ASN A 3 20.51 6.66 -7.27
C ASN A 3 20.65 6.13 -5.83
N GLY A 4 19.77 6.54 -4.90
CA GLY A 4 19.79 6.04 -3.51
C GLY A 4 18.61 5.16 -3.05
N VAL A 5 17.40 5.32 -3.60
CA VAL A 5 16.19 4.87 -2.87
C VAL A 5 15.82 3.39 -3.08
N ILE A 6 16.51 2.67 -3.97
CA ILE A 6 16.38 1.20 -4.10
C ILE A 6 17.46 0.45 -3.30
N GLY A 7 18.50 1.15 -2.82
CA GLY A 7 19.64 0.53 -2.13
C GLY A 7 19.31 -0.12 -0.78
N HIS A 8 18.26 0.33 -0.09
CA HIS A 8 17.92 -0.19 1.25
C HIS A 8 17.06 -1.47 1.24
N LEU A 9 16.56 -1.91 0.08
CA LEU A 9 15.90 -3.21 -0.05
C LEU A 9 16.89 -4.38 -0.21
N PHE A 10 18.20 -4.11 -0.21
CA PHE A 10 19.26 -5.13 -0.28
C PHE A 10 19.85 -5.55 1.07
N ASP A 11 19.46 -4.92 2.19
CA ASP A 11 20.18 -5.08 3.47
C ASP A 11 19.33 -5.67 4.61
N PHE A 12 18.56 -6.71 4.31
CA PHE A 12 18.11 -7.67 5.32
C PHE A 12 18.98 -8.93 5.24
N GLY A 13 20.16 -8.85 5.85
CA GLY A 13 21.01 -10.00 6.12
C GLY A 13 22.47 -9.75 5.78
N ILE A 14 23.26 -9.48 6.82
CA ILE A 14 24.71 -9.72 6.96
C ILE A 14 25.35 -10.30 5.68
N GLY A 15 25.91 -9.42 4.85
CA GLY A 15 27.07 -9.73 4.01
C GLY A 15 26.89 -10.55 2.73
N LYS A 16 25.68 -10.86 2.25
CA LYS A 16 25.48 -11.41 0.89
C LYS A 16 24.15 -10.95 0.25
N PRO A 17 24.15 -10.44 -1.00
CA PRO A 17 22.91 -10.08 -1.69
C PRO A 17 22.02 -11.31 -1.85
N SER A 18 20.80 -11.25 -1.30
CA SER A 18 19.83 -12.34 -1.46
C SER A 18 19.45 -12.46 -2.95
N LYS A 19 19.56 -13.66 -3.51
CA LYS A 19 19.42 -13.90 -4.95
C LYS A 19 17.98 -13.79 -5.49
N LYS A 20 16.95 -13.54 -4.66
CA LYS A 20 15.56 -13.32 -5.10
C LYS A 20 14.77 -12.54 -4.04
N ILE A 21 14.53 -11.24 -4.27
CA ILE A 21 13.50 -10.50 -3.53
C ILE A 21 12.14 -11.10 -3.94
N THR A 22 11.33 -11.52 -2.98
CA THR A 22 10.03 -12.16 -3.24
C THR A 22 8.89 -11.15 -3.15
N PHE A 23 7.73 -11.46 -3.73
CA PHE A 23 6.55 -10.60 -3.61
C PHE A 23 6.18 -10.24 -2.15
N PRO A 24 6.19 -11.18 -1.18
CA PRO A 24 6.00 -10.84 0.23
C PRO A 24 6.91 -9.72 0.76
N THR A 25 8.16 -9.65 0.28
CA THR A 25 9.10 -8.59 0.66
C THR A 25 8.68 -7.23 0.08
N PHE A 26 8.34 -7.17 -1.22
CA PHE A 26 7.83 -5.93 -1.83
C PHE A 26 6.55 -5.46 -1.16
N LYS A 27 5.60 -6.38 -0.96
CA LYS A 27 4.35 -6.13 -0.26
C LYS A 27 4.61 -5.50 1.12
N SER A 28 5.42 -6.15 1.95
CA SER A 28 5.71 -5.66 3.31
C SER A 28 6.35 -4.28 3.30
N TYR A 29 7.27 -4.03 2.35
CA TYR A 29 7.90 -2.73 2.18
C TYR A 29 6.89 -1.63 1.83
N TYR A 30 6.09 -1.79 0.77
CA TYR A 30 5.17 -0.74 0.31
C TYR A 30 3.98 -0.54 1.27
N ILE A 31 3.57 -1.58 1.98
CA ILE A 31 2.50 -1.46 2.95
C ILE A 31 2.97 -0.70 4.21
N MET A 32 4.24 -0.83 4.62
CA MET A 32 4.74 -0.28 5.88
C MET A 32 5.56 1.01 5.77
N LYS A 33 6.36 1.19 4.70
CA LYS A 33 7.41 2.23 4.66
C LYS A 33 6.87 3.63 4.97
N GLN A 34 5.87 4.10 4.23
CA GLN A 34 5.37 5.45 4.46
C GLN A 34 4.56 5.60 5.74
N LEU A 35 3.93 4.51 6.22
CA LEU A 35 3.23 4.52 7.51
C LEU A 35 4.20 4.80 8.67
N GLN A 36 5.45 4.30 8.60
CA GLN A 36 6.48 4.53 9.63
C GLN A 36 6.76 6.00 9.91
N LEU A 37 6.63 6.86 8.90
CA LEU A 37 6.80 8.31 9.04
C LEU A 37 5.80 8.92 10.03
N PHE A 38 4.65 8.27 10.24
CA PHE A 38 3.54 8.81 11.02
C PHE A 38 3.39 8.20 12.42
N TYR A 39 4.10 7.11 12.74
CA TYR A 39 4.02 6.49 14.08
C TYR A 39 5.38 6.39 14.79
N ALA A 40 6.49 6.39 14.06
CA ALA A 40 7.80 6.24 14.68
C ALA A 40 8.10 7.42 15.60
N GLY A 41 8.32 7.15 16.89
CA GLY A 41 8.58 8.19 17.90
C GLY A 41 7.35 8.99 18.34
N ILE A 42 6.15 8.69 17.81
CA ILE A 42 4.92 9.35 18.22
C ILE A 42 4.32 8.63 19.43
N LYS A 43 3.91 9.40 20.44
CA LYS A 43 3.25 8.88 21.63
C LYS A 43 1.91 8.22 21.27
N ILE A 44 1.65 7.05 21.83
CA ILE A 44 0.32 6.42 21.82
C ILE A 44 -0.52 7.02 22.97
N GLU A 45 -1.72 7.50 22.66
CA GLU A 45 -2.68 8.04 23.62
C GLU A 45 -3.64 6.98 24.14
N GLU A 46 -4.09 6.09 23.26
CA GLU A 46 -5.05 5.05 23.60
C GLU A 46 -4.59 3.70 23.05
N ILE A 47 -4.69 2.67 23.88
CA ILE A 47 -4.55 1.26 23.51
C ILE A 47 -5.80 0.57 24.01
N LEU A 48 -6.64 0.13 23.07
CA LEU A 48 -7.90 -0.53 23.38
C LEU A 48 -7.94 -1.92 22.74
N TYR A 49 -8.60 -2.86 23.40
CA TYR A 49 -8.72 -4.24 22.97
C TYR A 49 -10.16 -4.51 22.57
N TYR A 50 -10.36 -5.10 21.40
CA TYR A 50 -11.68 -5.49 20.96
C TYR A 50 -12.17 -6.73 21.71
N HIS A 51 -13.41 -6.65 22.18
CA HIS A 51 -14.11 -7.75 22.83
C HIS A 51 -15.60 -7.62 22.55
N ASN A 52 -16.19 -8.60 21.86
CA ASN A 52 -17.65 -8.73 21.67
C ASN A 52 -18.36 -7.43 21.25
N GLY A 53 -17.80 -6.69 20.29
CA GLY A 53 -18.39 -5.46 19.77
C GLY A 53 -17.98 -4.18 20.51
N GLN A 54 -17.14 -4.29 21.55
CA GLN A 54 -16.67 -3.16 22.34
C GLN A 54 -15.15 -3.03 22.31
N LEU A 55 -14.66 -1.82 22.55
CA LEU A 55 -13.24 -1.53 22.77
C LEU A 55 -13.03 -1.30 24.27
N LEU A 56 -12.20 -2.13 24.88
CA LEU A 56 -11.91 -2.14 26.31
C LEU A 56 -10.53 -1.56 26.58
N ASN A 57 -10.37 -0.85 27.70
CA ASN A 57 -9.02 -0.50 28.15
C ASN A 57 -8.26 -1.75 28.65
N ALA A 58 -6.97 -1.60 28.95
CA ALA A 58 -6.13 -2.75 29.33
C ALA A 58 -6.64 -3.52 30.56
N ALA A 59 -7.13 -2.84 31.60
CA ALA A 59 -7.59 -3.49 32.83
C ALA A 59 -8.88 -4.30 32.57
N GLU A 60 -9.84 -3.71 31.87
CA GLU A 60 -11.09 -4.36 31.46
C GLU A 60 -10.81 -5.53 30.52
N ALA A 61 -9.89 -5.36 29.57
CA ALA A 61 -9.50 -6.39 28.61
C ALA A 61 -8.88 -7.61 29.28
N ILE A 62 -8.03 -7.40 30.29
CA ILE A 62 -7.45 -8.49 31.09
C ILE A 62 -8.54 -9.22 31.87
N ALA A 63 -9.43 -8.48 32.54
CA ALA A 63 -10.53 -9.07 33.30
C ALA A 63 -11.49 -9.89 32.42
N ALA A 64 -11.69 -9.46 31.17
CA ALA A 64 -12.56 -10.13 30.20
C ALA A 64 -11.86 -11.18 29.31
N GLY A 65 -10.55 -11.38 29.44
CA GLY A 65 -9.76 -12.26 28.55
C GLY A 65 -9.65 -11.76 27.09
N ALA A 66 -9.96 -10.49 26.83
CA ALA A 66 -9.95 -9.92 25.49
C ALA A 66 -8.55 -9.86 24.85
N THR A 67 -7.50 -9.79 25.67
CA THR A 67 -6.11 -9.76 25.20
C THR A 67 -5.72 -10.99 24.38
N GLU A 68 -6.37 -12.13 24.60
CA GLU A 68 -6.13 -13.37 23.85
C GLU A 68 -6.57 -13.27 22.38
N SER A 69 -7.56 -12.43 22.09
CA SER A 69 -8.04 -12.24 20.72
C SER A 69 -7.07 -11.41 19.88
N ASN A 70 -6.13 -10.70 20.51
CA ASN A 70 -5.09 -9.89 19.86
C ASN A 70 -5.64 -8.91 18.80
N GLN A 71 -6.85 -8.40 19.03
CA GLN A 71 -7.51 -7.39 18.20
C GLN A 71 -7.39 -6.05 18.91
N VAL A 72 -6.50 -5.19 18.40
CA VAL A 72 -6.06 -3.98 19.11
C VAL A 72 -6.35 -2.74 18.28
N TYR A 73 -6.91 -1.73 18.92
CA TYR A 73 -7.01 -0.37 18.43
C TYR A 73 -5.95 0.50 19.10
N LEU A 74 -5.31 1.34 18.31
CA LEU A 74 -4.30 2.30 18.74
C LEU A 74 -4.69 3.68 18.23
N LYS A 75 -4.53 4.68 19.08
CA LYS A 75 -4.62 6.09 18.71
C LYS A 75 -3.37 6.81 19.15
N TYR A 76 -2.72 7.49 18.21
CA TYR A 76 -1.50 8.24 18.44
C TYR A 76 -1.81 9.73 18.64
N ALA A 77 -0.91 10.43 19.31
CA ALA A 77 -1.06 11.85 19.66
C ALA A 77 -1.15 12.80 18.45
N ASN A 78 -0.69 12.36 17.27
CA ASN A 78 -0.87 13.10 16.02
C ASN A 78 -2.20 12.80 15.31
N GLY A 79 -3.08 12.01 15.91
CA GLY A 79 -4.37 11.60 15.34
C GLY A 79 -4.29 10.39 14.41
N LEU A 80 -3.13 9.72 14.28
CA LEU A 80 -3.06 8.45 13.56
C LEU A 80 -3.85 7.40 14.34
N GLU A 81 -4.75 6.70 13.66
CA GLU A 81 -5.50 5.58 14.19
C GLU A 81 -5.04 4.28 13.51
N ALA A 82 -4.95 3.19 14.28
CA ALA A 82 -4.61 1.88 13.73
C ALA A 82 -5.44 0.78 14.40
N TRP A 83 -5.96 -0.13 13.58
CA TRP A 83 -6.66 -1.34 13.99
C TRP A 83 -5.85 -2.53 13.49
N VAL A 84 -5.47 -3.43 14.40
CA VAL A 84 -4.67 -4.62 14.10
C VAL A 84 -5.46 -5.84 14.51
N ASN A 85 -5.81 -6.69 13.55
CA ASN A 85 -6.41 -7.99 13.80
C ASN A 85 -5.31 -9.05 13.89
N GLY A 86 -4.72 -9.22 15.08
CA GLY A 86 -3.77 -10.28 15.37
C GLY A 86 -4.43 -11.62 15.71
N ASN A 87 -5.75 -11.75 15.59
CA ASN A 87 -6.47 -12.99 15.81
C ASN A 87 -6.13 -14.00 14.71
N SER A 88 -6.03 -15.28 15.06
CA SER A 88 -5.70 -16.37 14.14
C SER A 88 -6.90 -17.04 13.46
N GLY A 89 -8.13 -16.73 13.88
CA GLY A 89 -9.33 -17.41 13.38
C GLY A 89 -10.56 -16.53 13.13
N LYS A 90 -10.57 -15.27 13.59
CA LYS A 90 -11.72 -14.37 13.48
C LYS A 90 -11.39 -13.13 12.68
N GLU A 91 -12.30 -12.73 11.81
CA GLU A 91 -12.29 -11.40 11.20
C GLU A 91 -12.70 -10.33 12.24
N TRP A 92 -12.38 -9.09 11.94
CA TRP A 92 -12.78 -7.94 12.74
C TRP A 92 -13.41 -6.87 11.86
N LEU A 93 -14.70 -6.58 12.08
CA LEU A 93 -15.36 -5.43 11.47
C LEU A 93 -15.02 -4.16 12.24
N ILE A 94 -14.40 -3.20 11.57
CA ILE A 94 -14.04 -1.89 12.12
C ILE A 94 -14.75 -0.77 11.37
N ASN A 95 -14.80 0.41 11.98
CA ASN A 95 -15.14 1.66 11.30
C ASN A 95 -13.87 2.49 11.16
N CYS A 96 -13.42 2.70 9.92
CA CYS A 96 -12.25 3.50 9.60
C CYS A 96 -12.67 4.63 8.66
N ALA A 97 -12.45 5.88 9.06
CA ALA A 97 -12.85 7.08 8.32
C ALA A 97 -14.36 7.12 7.94
N GLY A 98 -15.23 6.55 8.77
CA GLY A 98 -16.68 6.48 8.49
C GLY A 98 -17.07 5.32 7.57
N GLU A 99 -16.11 4.50 7.13
CA GLU A 99 -16.35 3.33 6.30
C GLU A 99 -16.17 2.05 7.10
N ALA A 100 -17.12 1.13 6.95
CA ALA A 100 -16.97 -0.21 7.48
C ALA A 100 -15.86 -0.96 6.71
N LYS A 101 -14.86 -1.49 7.42
CA LYS A 101 -13.81 -2.34 6.84
C LYS A 101 -13.73 -3.66 7.60
N ARG A 102 -13.64 -4.77 6.87
CA ARG A 102 -13.44 -6.11 7.43
C ARG A 102 -11.97 -6.45 7.42
N LEU A 103 -11.37 -6.62 8.60
CA LEU A 103 -9.98 -7.06 8.73
C LEU A 103 -9.93 -8.59 8.78
N PRO A 104 -9.23 -9.25 7.84
CA PRO A 104 -9.01 -10.69 7.91
C PRO A 104 -8.10 -11.05 9.09
N VAL A 105 -7.93 -12.34 9.32
CA VAL A 105 -6.87 -12.89 10.18
C VAL A 105 -5.51 -12.30 9.77
N TYR A 106 -4.78 -11.74 10.74
CA TYR A 106 -3.52 -10.99 10.54
C TYR A 106 -3.65 -9.81 9.57
N GLY A 107 -4.85 -9.23 9.46
CA GLY A 107 -5.15 -8.01 8.74
C GLY A 107 -5.00 -6.77 9.62
N TYR A 108 -4.94 -5.61 9.00
CA TYR A 108 -4.86 -4.35 9.74
C TYR A 108 -5.34 -3.19 8.86
N CYS A 109 -5.63 -2.06 9.49
CA CYS A 109 -5.86 -0.78 8.83
C CYS A 109 -5.24 0.32 9.68
N ALA A 110 -4.59 1.29 9.06
CA ALA A 110 -4.07 2.48 9.73
C ALA A 110 -4.32 3.70 8.86
N MET A 111 -4.67 4.82 9.50
CA MET A 111 -4.99 6.04 8.78
C MET A 111 -4.64 7.29 9.59
N LEU A 112 -4.12 8.30 8.90
CA LEU A 112 -4.07 9.68 9.36
C LEU A 112 -4.73 10.53 8.28
N LYS A 113 -5.72 11.31 8.66
CA LYS A 113 -6.63 11.96 7.72
C LYS A 113 -5.85 12.81 6.72
N ASP A 114 -6.17 12.65 5.43
CA ASP A 114 -5.58 13.36 4.30
C ASP A 114 -4.06 13.17 4.13
N GLN A 115 -3.42 12.28 4.90
CA GLN A 115 -1.96 12.11 4.91
C GLN A 115 -1.51 10.67 4.61
N VAL A 116 -2.13 9.67 5.24
CA VAL A 116 -1.81 8.27 4.99
C VAL A 116 -3.03 7.39 5.20
N MET A 117 -3.18 6.39 4.35
CA MET A 117 -4.14 5.30 4.52
C MET A 117 -3.46 4.02 4.07
N THR A 118 -3.41 3.02 4.94
CA THR A 118 -2.93 1.70 4.55
C THR A 118 -3.75 0.62 5.20
N TYR A 119 -4.02 -0.44 4.44
CA TYR A 119 -4.76 -1.57 4.96
C TYR A 119 -4.40 -2.85 4.24
N SER A 120 -4.61 -3.93 4.97
CA SER A 120 -4.72 -5.28 4.46
C SER A 120 -6.05 -5.83 4.96
N ALA A 121 -7.07 -5.72 4.11
CA ALA A 121 -8.48 -5.86 4.47
C ALA A 121 -9.22 -6.76 3.48
N MET A 122 -10.44 -7.18 3.83
CA MET A 122 -11.34 -7.90 2.94
C MET A 122 -12.12 -6.93 2.05
N GLN A 123 -12.18 -7.23 0.77
CA GLN A 123 -13.04 -6.58 -0.22
C GLN A 123 -13.56 -7.69 -1.15
N ASP A 124 -14.87 -7.78 -1.35
CA ASP A 124 -15.50 -8.86 -2.15
C ASP A 124 -15.03 -10.27 -1.73
N GLU A 125 -15.06 -10.58 -0.44
CA GLU A 125 -14.67 -11.87 0.17
C GLU A 125 -13.21 -12.30 -0.04
N ARG A 126 -12.32 -11.38 -0.40
CA ARG A 126 -10.89 -11.65 -0.54
C ARG A 126 -10.04 -10.57 0.09
N ARG A 127 -8.83 -10.97 0.49
CA ARG A 127 -7.84 -10.03 1.01
C ARG A 127 -7.24 -9.20 -0.11
N VAL A 128 -7.28 -7.89 0.09
CA VAL A 128 -6.62 -6.87 -0.75
C VAL A 128 -5.64 -6.07 0.10
N ASP A 129 -4.67 -5.46 -0.55
CA ASP A 129 -3.72 -4.57 0.11
C ASP A 129 -3.68 -3.20 -0.55
N TYR A 130 -3.54 -2.17 0.27
CA TYR A 130 -3.52 -0.78 -0.17
C TYR A 130 -2.60 0.06 0.73
N SER A 131 -1.91 1.02 0.14
CA SER A 131 -1.16 2.04 0.86
C SER A 131 -1.09 3.31 0.04
N PHE A 132 -1.62 4.41 0.55
CA PHE A 132 -1.51 5.74 -0.02
C PHE A 132 -0.90 6.69 1.02
N GLY A 133 -0.01 7.56 0.55
CA GLY A 133 0.72 8.49 1.38
C GLY A 133 1.66 9.36 0.54
N PRO A 134 2.63 10.04 1.19
CA PRO A 134 3.37 11.14 0.56
C PRO A 134 4.35 10.72 -0.54
N GLU A 135 4.74 9.44 -0.60
CA GLU A 135 5.77 8.98 -1.55
C GLU A 135 5.21 8.12 -2.68
N TYR A 136 4.13 7.38 -2.42
CA TYR A 136 3.57 6.46 -3.39
C TYR A 136 2.13 6.06 -3.08
N LEU A 137 1.50 5.52 -4.12
CA LEU A 137 0.30 4.72 -4.09
C LEU A 137 0.66 3.25 -4.39
N PHE A 138 0.33 2.34 -3.49
CA PHE A 138 0.46 0.90 -3.66
C PHE A 138 -0.92 0.24 -3.55
N PHE A 139 -1.18 -0.72 -4.43
CA PHE A 139 -2.42 -1.49 -4.42
C PHE A 139 -2.17 -2.90 -4.96
N ASN A 140 -2.93 -3.86 -4.42
CA ASN A 140 -2.86 -5.26 -4.82
C ASN A 140 -4.28 -5.86 -4.87
N GLY A 141 -4.77 -6.10 -6.09
CA GLY A 141 -6.05 -6.79 -6.32
C GLY A 141 -6.00 -8.30 -6.10
N ASN A 142 -4.82 -8.87 -5.83
CA ASN A 142 -4.63 -10.29 -5.55
C ASN A 142 -5.26 -11.22 -6.61
N GLY A 143 -5.13 -10.84 -7.89
CA GLY A 143 -5.59 -11.65 -9.02
C GLY A 143 -7.04 -11.41 -9.44
N VAL A 144 -7.74 -10.44 -8.83
CA VAL A 144 -9.12 -10.07 -9.18
C VAL A 144 -9.21 -8.57 -9.38
N LYS A 145 -9.92 -8.14 -10.43
CA LYS A 145 -10.11 -6.71 -10.74
C LYS A 145 -10.73 -5.99 -9.54
N THR A 146 -10.03 -4.98 -9.04
CA THR A 146 -10.38 -4.27 -7.81
C THR A 146 -10.29 -2.78 -8.03
N THR A 147 -11.33 -2.06 -7.59
CA THR A 147 -11.30 -0.61 -7.49
C THR A 147 -10.76 -0.21 -6.12
N PHE A 148 -9.70 0.58 -6.12
CA PHE A 148 -9.10 1.24 -4.97
C PHE A 148 -9.31 2.75 -5.07
N PRO A 149 -9.18 3.51 -3.97
CA PRO A 149 -9.03 4.94 -4.09
C PRO A 149 -7.79 5.26 -4.94
N GLY A 150 -8.02 5.91 -6.08
CA GLY A 150 -6.98 6.35 -7.00
C GLY A 150 -6.50 5.31 -8.03
N ALA A 151 -7.01 4.07 -8.03
CA ALA A 151 -6.57 3.06 -9.00
C ALA A 151 -7.57 1.92 -9.26
N ASN A 152 -7.40 1.24 -10.40
CA ASN A 152 -8.07 -0.02 -10.70
C ASN A 152 -7.08 -1.02 -11.32
N ALA A 153 -6.99 -2.22 -10.74
CA ALA A 153 -6.09 -3.27 -11.24
C ALA A 153 -6.48 -4.66 -10.74
N ILE A 154 -5.95 -5.68 -11.41
CA ILE A 154 -6.04 -7.09 -11.03
C ILE A 154 -4.84 -7.48 -10.14
N ASN A 155 -3.62 -7.11 -10.56
CA ASN A 155 -2.38 -7.47 -9.88
C ASN A 155 -1.87 -6.35 -8.94
N ALA A 156 -0.64 -6.50 -8.45
CA ALA A 156 -0.01 -5.57 -7.55
C ALA A 156 0.90 -4.56 -8.28
N TYR A 157 0.77 -3.29 -7.88
CA TYR A 157 1.50 -2.18 -8.47
C TYR A 157 1.91 -1.17 -7.41
N ALA A 158 3.03 -0.50 -7.67
CA ALA A 158 3.38 0.75 -7.00
C ALA A 158 3.42 1.87 -8.04
N VAL A 159 2.76 2.98 -7.73
CA VAL A 159 2.86 4.25 -8.42
C VAL A 159 3.63 5.18 -7.48
N ASN A 160 4.86 5.52 -7.83
CA ASN A 160 5.68 6.44 -7.06
C ASN A 160 6.01 7.67 -7.87
N TRP A 161 6.48 8.70 -7.18
CA TRP A 161 6.87 9.96 -7.81
C TRP A 161 8.20 10.44 -7.26
N GLU A 162 8.97 11.02 -8.16
CA GLU A 162 10.17 11.81 -7.89
C GLU A 162 9.89 13.26 -8.34
N ASP A 163 10.82 14.18 -8.11
CA ASP A 163 10.61 15.62 -8.38
C ASP A 163 10.17 15.93 -9.83
N ASP A 164 10.58 15.10 -10.78
CA ASP A 164 10.40 15.30 -12.22
C ASP A 164 9.69 14.15 -12.96
N CYS A 165 9.27 13.10 -12.26
CA CYS A 165 8.60 11.97 -12.91
C CYS A 165 7.70 11.14 -12.01
N VAL A 166 6.71 10.48 -12.63
CA VAL A 166 5.89 9.44 -12.03
C VAL A 166 6.32 8.11 -12.63
N ASN A 167 6.50 7.09 -11.78
CA ASN A 167 6.74 5.72 -12.22
C ASN A 167 5.57 4.81 -11.83
N VAL A 168 5.19 3.91 -12.73
CA VAL A 168 4.34 2.75 -12.44
C VAL A 168 5.19 1.48 -12.51
N ILE A 169 5.13 0.66 -11.47
CA ILE A 169 5.97 -0.53 -11.30
C ILE A 169 5.08 -1.73 -10.99
N PRO A 170 5.02 -2.75 -11.87
CA PRO A 170 4.40 -4.05 -11.56
C PRO A 170 5.21 -4.81 -10.49
N LEU A 171 4.54 -5.42 -9.51
CA LEU A 171 5.20 -6.06 -8.36
C LEU A 171 4.67 -7.47 -8.05
N PRO A 172 5.28 -8.54 -8.57
CA PRO A 172 6.03 -8.57 -9.82
C PRO A 172 5.07 -8.42 -11.01
N PHE A 173 5.62 -8.44 -12.23
CA PHE A 173 4.79 -8.73 -13.39
C PHE A 173 4.17 -10.13 -13.27
N VAL A 174 2.84 -10.23 -13.37
CA VAL A 174 2.09 -11.50 -13.35
C VAL A 174 1.48 -11.78 -14.71
N SER A 175 0.70 -10.83 -15.23
CA SER A 175 0.04 -10.92 -16.52
C SER A 175 -0.10 -9.54 -17.16
N GLU A 176 -0.37 -9.52 -18.47
CA GLU A 176 -0.76 -8.30 -19.16
C GLU A 176 -2.18 -7.91 -18.73
N GLU A 177 -2.37 -6.62 -18.48
CA GLU A 177 -3.67 -6.02 -18.15
C GLU A 177 -3.61 -4.52 -18.48
N THR A 178 -4.77 -3.83 -18.49
CA THR A 178 -4.78 -2.37 -18.48
C THR A 178 -5.17 -1.90 -17.10
N ILE A 179 -4.26 -1.17 -16.45
CA ILE A 179 -4.55 -0.54 -15.15
C ILE A 179 -5.06 0.86 -15.35
N GLU A 180 -5.79 1.34 -14.34
CA GLU A 180 -6.22 2.73 -14.24
C GLU A 180 -5.51 3.39 -13.06
N VAL A 181 -4.98 4.60 -13.25
CA VAL A 181 -4.42 5.43 -12.18
C VAL A 181 -5.06 6.82 -12.28
N ASP A 182 -5.70 7.27 -11.20
CA ASP A 182 -6.35 8.57 -11.14
C ASP A 182 -5.31 9.70 -11.06
N LEU A 183 -5.43 10.68 -11.96
CA LEU A 183 -4.53 11.84 -11.97
C LEU A 183 -4.67 12.68 -10.71
N ALA A 184 -5.83 12.66 -10.03
CA ALA A 184 -6.05 13.39 -8.79
C ALA A 184 -5.20 12.86 -7.61
N PHE A 185 -4.65 11.65 -7.73
CA PHE A 185 -3.76 11.06 -6.74
C PHE A 185 -2.27 11.31 -7.01
N LEU A 186 -1.94 11.97 -8.13
CA LEU A 186 -0.57 12.32 -8.49
C LEU A 186 -0.24 13.74 -8.00
N PRO A 187 1.00 13.99 -7.56
CA PRO A 187 1.42 15.32 -7.11
C PRO A 187 1.53 16.35 -8.25
N PHE A 188 1.55 15.90 -9.50
CA PHE A 188 1.59 16.74 -10.69
C PHE A 188 1.06 15.99 -11.91
N ALA A 189 0.69 16.75 -12.95
CA ALA A 189 0.30 16.18 -14.22
C ALA A 189 1.51 15.51 -14.91
N PRO A 190 1.40 14.23 -15.30
CA PRO A 190 2.41 13.60 -16.15
C PRO A 190 2.34 14.17 -17.57
N GLY A 191 3.47 14.18 -18.24
CA GLY A 191 3.60 14.56 -19.64
C GLY A 191 2.93 13.57 -20.58
N GLU A 192 2.95 13.91 -21.87
CA GLU A 192 2.18 13.20 -22.90
C GLU A 192 2.79 11.86 -23.33
N THR A 193 3.97 11.50 -22.83
CA THR A 193 4.66 10.27 -23.18
C THR A 193 5.10 9.49 -21.95
N ILE A 194 5.18 8.17 -22.11
CA ILE A 194 5.66 7.24 -21.09
C ILE A 194 6.79 6.38 -21.64
N GLU A 195 7.92 6.40 -20.95
CA GLU A 195 9.09 5.57 -21.22
C GLU A 195 8.85 4.15 -20.69
N LEU A 196 9.17 3.15 -21.51
CA LEU A 196 9.09 1.73 -21.19
C LEU A 196 10.48 1.24 -20.79
N ILE A 197 10.61 0.72 -19.57
CA ILE A 197 11.91 0.38 -18.98
C ILE A 197 11.94 -1.12 -18.64
N ASP A 198 12.98 -1.80 -19.10
CA ASP A 198 13.18 -3.24 -18.88
C ASP A 198 13.75 -3.57 -17.49
N GLY A 199 13.96 -4.87 -17.22
CA GLY A 199 14.51 -5.35 -15.94
C GLY A 199 15.98 -4.99 -15.68
N GLN A 200 16.69 -4.50 -16.69
CA GLN A 200 18.05 -3.97 -16.57
C GLN A 200 18.05 -2.45 -16.35
N GLY A 201 16.88 -1.81 -16.31
CA GLY A 201 16.73 -0.37 -16.16
C GLY A 201 16.96 0.42 -17.45
N LYS A 202 17.05 -0.25 -18.61
CA LYS A 202 17.22 0.39 -19.91
C LYS A 202 15.87 0.80 -20.48
N VAL A 203 15.81 2.00 -21.05
CA VAL A 203 14.67 2.45 -21.85
C VAL A 203 14.64 1.65 -23.14
N VAL A 204 13.58 0.87 -23.35
CA VAL A 204 13.39 0.01 -24.53
C VAL A 204 12.35 0.55 -25.51
N GLY A 205 11.62 1.60 -25.12
CA GLY A 205 10.68 2.29 -25.98
C GLY A 205 9.97 3.43 -25.26
N SER A 206 9.08 4.09 -25.98
CA SER A 206 8.18 5.12 -25.46
C SER A 206 6.85 5.05 -26.19
N GLU A 207 5.76 5.36 -25.49
CA GLU A 207 4.42 5.46 -26.09
C GLU A 207 3.68 6.71 -25.60
N ALA A 208 2.66 7.13 -26.34
CA ALA A 208 1.80 8.23 -25.90
C ALA A 208 0.99 7.81 -24.67
N LEU A 209 0.98 8.65 -23.65
CA LEU A 209 0.21 8.43 -22.43
C LEU A 209 -1.27 8.64 -22.75
N LYS A 210 -2.06 7.56 -22.61
CA LYS A 210 -3.51 7.62 -22.82
C LYS A 210 -4.21 8.00 -21.53
N THR A 211 -5.08 9.00 -21.61
CA THR A 211 -5.93 9.40 -20.49
C THR A 211 -7.41 9.31 -20.88
N GLN A 212 -8.25 8.93 -19.92
CA GLN A 212 -9.70 8.86 -20.08
C GLN A 212 -10.34 9.28 -18.77
N THR A 213 -11.22 10.29 -18.81
CA THR A 213 -12.00 10.76 -17.65
C THR A 213 -11.11 11.02 -16.41
N GLY A 214 -9.99 11.72 -16.59
CA GLY A 214 -9.07 12.06 -15.50
C GLY A 214 -8.18 10.90 -15.01
N LYS A 215 -8.19 9.75 -15.69
CA LYS A 215 -7.36 8.59 -15.35
C LYS A 215 -6.35 8.28 -16.44
N ILE A 216 -5.17 7.82 -16.06
CA ILE A 216 -4.21 7.17 -16.95
C ILE A 216 -4.71 5.75 -17.24
N MET A 217 -4.76 5.40 -18.52
CA MET A 217 -5.08 4.05 -19.01
C MET A 217 -3.79 3.39 -19.47
N LEU A 218 -3.16 2.57 -18.61
CA LEU A 218 -1.83 2.05 -18.86
C LEU A 218 -1.84 0.55 -19.19
N PRO A 219 -1.51 0.14 -20.43
CA PRO A 219 -1.33 -1.26 -20.78
C PRO A 219 -0.01 -1.81 -20.19
N ILE A 220 -0.15 -2.74 -19.27
CA ILE A 220 0.95 -3.49 -18.67
C ILE A 220 1.35 -4.64 -19.61
N ARG A 221 2.64 -4.74 -19.90
CA ARG A 221 3.23 -5.56 -20.96
C ARG A 221 4.28 -6.48 -20.38
N LYS A 222 4.43 -7.65 -20.98
CA LYS A 222 5.52 -8.56 -20.64
C LYS A 222 6.89 -7.90 -20.84
N ASN A 223 7.83 -8.21 -19.96
CA ASN A 223 9.23 -7.72 -19.96
C ASN A 223 9.42 -6.22 -19.69
N ILE A 224 8.37 -5.45 -19.42
CA ILE A 224 8.48 -4.08 -18.93
C ILE A 224 8.34 -4.09 -17.41
N MET A 225 9.34 -3.56 -16.72
CA MET A 225 9.41 -3.55 -15.25
C MET A 225 9.08 -2.20 -14.65
N ARG A 226 9.14 -1.14 -15.46
CA ARG A 226 8.81 0.21 -15.03
C ARG A 226 8.31 1.04 -16.22
N TYR A 227 7.30 1.84 -15.95
CA TYR A 227 6.75 2.82 -16.87
C TYR A 227 6.99 4.19 -16.26
N ARG A 228 7.63 5.11 -16.99
CA ARG A 228 8.00 6.42 -16.45
C ARG A 228 7.45 7.55 -17.31
N ALA A 229 6.61 8.39 -16.71
CA ALA A 229 6.16 9.63 -17.34
C ALA A 229 6.84 10.81 -16.66
N LYS A 230 7.49 11.68 -17.43
CA LYS A 230 8.08 12.91 -16.90
C LYS A 230 6.98 13.89 -16.54
N LYS A 231 7.24 14.80 -15.62
CA LYS A 231 6.36 15.92 -15.30
C LYS A 231 6.15 16.81 -16.53
N GLN A 232 4.93 17.31 -16.71
CA GLN A 232 4.60 18.30 -17.74
C GLN A 232 5.24 19.66 -17.46
#